data_AF-A0AAW8KZ55-F1
#
_entry.id   AF-A0AAW8KZ55-F1
#
_cell.length_a   1.000
_cell.length_b   1.000
_cell.length_c   1.000
_cell.angle_alpha   90.00
_cell.angle_beta   90.00
_cell.angle_gamma   90.00
#
_symmetry.space_group_name_H-M   'P 1'
#
loop_
_entity.id
_entity.type
_entity.pdbx_description
1 polymer ?
#
loop_
_entity_poly.entity_id
_entity_poly.type
_entity_poly.pdbx_seq_one_letter_code
_entity_poly.pdbx_strand_id
1 'polypeptide(L)'
;KAGQHLFQSGEKVPYNLPPLGELKSFLELNYHWPTLEPMKGAPYLVVFESGQEFKGNLDDKGFAKIPNVPTNESYTVWYGEDQRKVEIEVLEESILENFTDQDEIELDELLKNWDVEN
;
A
#
# COMPACT_ATOMS: atom_id res chain seq x y z
N LYS A 1 -23.63 -10.91 -36.21
CA LYS A 1 -23.74 -10.13 -37.47
C LYS A 1 -22.31 -9.90 -37.95
N ALA A 2 -21.84 -10.70 -38.91
CA ALA A 2 -20.45 -10.70 -39.37
C ALA A 2 -20.15 -9.43 -40.19
N GLY A 3 -18.93 -8.90 -40.07
CA GLY A 3 -18.48 -7.72 -40.81
C GLY A 3 -18.51 -7.99 -42.33
N GLN A 4 -19.21 -7.13 -43.05
CA GLN A 4 -19.32 -7.18 -44.50
C GLN A 4 -18.17 -6.36 -45.09
N HIS A 5 -17.07 -7.01 -45.46
CA HIS A 5 -16.02 -6.37 -46.23
C HIS A 5 -16.40 -6.45 -47.71
N LEU A 6 -16.88 -5.35 -48.28
CA LEU A 6 -17.10 -5.23 -49.71
C LEU A 6 -15.74 -5.07 -50.40
N PHE A 7 -15.27 -6.11 -51.09
CA PHE A 7 -14.02 -6.03 -51.87
C PHE A 7 -14.28 -5.30 -53.19
N GLN A 8 -14.12 -3.98 -53.22
CA GLN A 8 -14.06 -3.21 -54.46
C GLN A 8 -12.63 -3.28 -55.02
N SER A 9 -12.51 -3.69 -56.28
CA SER A 9 -11.24 -3.94 -56.95
C SER A 9 -10.37 -2.68 -57.06
N GLY A 10 -9.29 -2.62 -56.29
CA GLY A 10 -8.16 -1.71 -56.52
C GLY A 10 -8.36 -0.23 -56.14
N GLU A 11 -9.54 0.17 -55.70
CA GLU A 11 -9.78 1.54 -55.24
C GLU A 11 -9.36 1.70 -53.77
N LYS A 12 -8.55 2.73 -53.47
CA LYS A 12 -8.14 3.04 -52.09
C LYS A 12 -9.36 3.55 -51.32
N VAL A 13 -10.05 2.64 -50.65
CA VAL A 13 -11.12 3.01 -49.71
C VAL A 13 -10.48 3.65 -48.48
N PRO A 14 -10.87 4.89 -48.11
CA PRO A 14 -10.38 5.50 -46.87
C PRO A 14 -10.88 4.67 -45.68
N TYR A 15 -9.94 4.17 -44.88
CA TYR A 15 -10.25 3.47 -43.65
C TYR A 15 -10.81 4.46 -42.63
N ASN A 16 -12.11 4.37 -42.36
CA ASN A 16 -12.70 5.04 -41.22
C ASN A 16 -12.51 4.14 -40.00
N LEU A 17 -11.42 4.37 -39.26
CA LEU A 17 -11.19 3.67 -37.99
C LEU A 17 -12.36 4.02 -37.05
N PRO A 18 -13.00 3.02 -36.43
CA PRO A 18 -13.96 3.32 -35.37
C PRO A 18 -13.24 4.13 -34.29
N PRO A 19 -13.91 5.10 -33.65
CA PRO A 19 -13.30 5.87 -32.58
C PRO A 19 -12.78 4.90 -31.53
N LEU A 20 -11.50 5.05 -31.16
CA LEU A 20 -10.99 4.43 -29.94
C LEU A 20 -11.92 4.87 -28.82
N GLY A 21 -12.60 3.93 -28.16
CA GLY A 21 -13.44 4.26 -27.00
C GLY A 21 -12.64 5.02 -25.93
N GLU A 22 -13.32 5.56 -24.92
CA GLU A 22 -12.67 6.32 -23.84
C GLU A 22 -11.44 5.58 -23.29
N LEU A 23 -10.28 6.22 -23.39
CA LEU A 23 -9.02 5.74 -22.83
C LEU A 23 -9.12 5.85 -21.31
N LYS A 24 -9.45 4.74 -20.65
CA LYS A 24 -9.49 4.64 -19.20
C LYS A 24 -8.08 4.42 -18.65
N SER A 25 -7.50 5.47 -18.09
CA SER A 25 -6.26 5.42 -17.31
C SER A 25 -6.45 4.70 -15.99
N PHE A 26 -5.35 4.20 -15.44
CA PHE A 26 -5.32 3.59 -14.12
C PHE A 26 -4.03 3.95 -13.39
N LEU A 27 -4.07 3.87 -12.06
CA LEU A 27 -2.89 3.96 -11.21
C LEU A 27 -2.69 2.61 -10.52
N GLU A 28 -1.45 2.12 -10.52
CA GLU A 28 -1.04 0.91 -9.80
C GLU A 28 -0.15 1.31 -8.63
N LEU A 29 -0.57 0.92 -7.43
CA LEU A 29 0.19 1.10 -6.21
C LEU A 29 0.88 -0.22 -5.88
N ASN A 30 2.19 -0.15 -5.65
CA ASN A 30 3.01 -1.29 -5.21
C ASN A 30 3.84 -0.81 -4.02
N TYR A 31 3.55 -1.32 -2.83
CA TYR A 31 4.21 -0.87 -1.60
C TYR A 31 4.72 -2.08 -0.81
N HIS A 32 6.02 -2.06 -0.56
CA HIS A 32 6.78 -3.17 0.01
C HIS A 32 7.80 -2.61 1.00
N TRP A 33 8.15 -3.43 1.99
CA TRP A 33 9.33 -3.22 2.80
C TRP A 33 10.60 -3.18 1.93
N PRO A 34 11.71 -2.60 2.41
CA PRO A 34 13.00 -2.66 1.71
C PRO A 34 13.48 -4.09 1.41
N THR A 35 13.02 -5.08 2.18
CA THR A 35 13.27 -6.51 1.97
C THR A 35 12.40 -7.15 0.88
N LEU A 36 11.59 -6.36 0.18
CA LEU A 36 10.59 -6.79 -0.82
C LEU A 36 9.43 -7.59 -0.25
N GLU A 37 9.25 -7.63 1.07
CA GLU A 37 8.01 -8.14 1.67
C GLU A 37 6.84 -7.18 1.40
N PRO A 38 5.64 -7.69 1.05
CA PRO A 38 4.49 -6.84 0.80
C PRO A 38 3.98 -6.18 2.08
N MET A 39 3.58 -4.92 1.97
CA MET A 39 2.92 -4.17 3.05
C MET A 39 1.44 -4.55 3.06
N LYS A 40 1.10 -5.68 3.70
CA LYS A 40 -0.21 -6.32 3.54
C LYS A 40 -1.29 -5.53 4.26
N GLY A 41 -2.41 -5.29 3.56
CA GLY A 41 -3.56 -4.59 4.14
C GLY A 41 -3.32 -3.11 4.42
N ALA A 42 -2.14 -2.56 4.10
CA ALA A 42 -1.82 -1.17 4.41
C ALA A 42 -2.86 -0.21 3.79
N PRO A 43 -3.43 0.72 4.57
CA PRO A 43 -4.36 1.70 4.01
C PRO A 43 -3.60 2.67 3.10
N TYR A 44 -4.27 3.18 2.07
CA TYR A 44 -3.72 4.21 1.20
C TYR A 44 -4.70 5.36 0.98
N LEU A 45 -4.13 6.54 0.69
CA LEU A 45 -4.83 7.73 0.23
C LEU A 45 -4.07 8.31 -0.98
N VAL A 46 -4.77 8.49 -2.09
CA VAL A 46 -4.28 9.25 -3.25
C VAL A 46 -5.08 10.54 -3.35
N VAL A 47 -4.40 11.69 -3.42
CA VAL A 47 -5.03 13.00 -3.62
C VAL A 47 -4.45 13.63 -4.87
N PHE A 48 -5.32 13.96 -5.83
CA PHE A 48 -4.97 14.68 -7.05
C PHE A 48 -5.02 16.19 -6.83
N GLU A 49 -4.34 16.97 -7.68
CA GLU A 49 -4.32 18.43 -7.62
C GLU A 49 -5.72 19.07 -7.64
N SER A 50 -6.67 18.46 -8.37
CA SER A 50 -8.09 18.86 -8.36
C SER A 50 -8.81 18.65 -7.02
N GLY A 51 -8.18 17.97 -6.06
CA GLY A 51 -8.78 17.54 -4.79
C GLY A 51 -9.54 16.21 -4.88
N GLN A 52 -9.53 15.52 -6.02
CA GLN A 52 -10.11 14.18 -6.12
C GLN A 52 -9.31 13.19 -5.25
N GLU A 53 -10.02 12.41 -4.43
CA GLU A 53 -9.42 11.45 -3.52
C GLU A 53 -9.79 10.00 -3.86
N PHE A 54 -8.83 9.09 -3.69
CA PHE A 54 -9.06 7.65 -3.69
C PHE A 54 -8.49 7.02 -2.42
N LYS A 55 -9.30 6.22 -1.72
CA LYS A 55 -8.93 5.54 -0.47
C LYS A 55 -9.18 4.04 -0.59
N GLY A 56 -8.38 3.26 0.10
CA GLY A 56 -8.55 1.81 0.16
C GLY A 56 -7.44 1.14 0.96
N ASN A 57 -7.30 -0.17 0.78
CA ASN A 57 -6.25 -0.98 1.39
C ASN A 57 -5.54 -1.76 0.29
N LEU A 58 -4.24 -1.99 0.48
CA LEU A 58 -3.47 -2.91 -0.35
C LEU A 58 -3.89 -4.35 -0.09
N ASP A 59 -3.79 -5.19 -1.10
CA ASP A 59 -4.02 -6.63 -0.96
C ASP A 59 -2.84 -7.35 -0.27
N ASP A 60 -2.90 -8.68 -0.21
CA ASP A 60 -1.87 -9.53 0.40
C ASP A 60 -0.51 -9.49 -0.32
N LYS A 61 -0.45 -8.84 -1.50
CA LYS A 61 0.76 -8.62 -2.30
C LYS A 61 1.24 -7.17 -2.22
N GLY A 62 0.68 -6.35 -1.34
CA GLY A 62 1.05 -4.94 -1.23
C GLY A 62 0.63 -4.15 -2.48
N PHE A 63 -0.44 -4.59 -3.16
CA PHE A 63 -0.89 -4.05 -4.42
C PHE A 63 -2.29 -3.43 -4.33
N ALA A 64 -2.51 -2.35 -5.10
CA ALA A 64 -3.84 -1.85 -5.44
C ALA A 64 -3.88 -1.28 -6.86
N LYS A 65 -5.03 -1.42 -7.53
CA LYS A 65 -5.29 -0.81 -8.84
C LYS A 65 -6.48 0.12 -8.78
N ILE A 66 -6.25 1.38 -9.14
CA ILE A 66 -7.27 2.44 -9.14
C ILE A 66 -7.63 2.74 -10.60
N PRO A 67 -8.82 2.35 -11.08
CA PRO A 67 -9.23 2.63 -12.45
C PRO A 67 -9.81 4.05 -12.60
N ASN A 68 -9.80 4.57 -13.83
CA ASN A 68 -10.39 5.85 -14.23
C ASN A 68 -9.80 7.06 -13.49
N VAL A 69 -8.48 7.08 -13.29
CA VAL A 69 -7.78 8.22 -12.69
C VAL A 69 -7.53 9.34 -13.71
N PRO A 70 -7.44 10.61 -13.31
CA PRO A 70 -6.99 11.68 -14.20
C PRO A 70 -5.61 11.39 -14.84
N THR A 71 -5.43 11.68 -16.14
CA THR A 71 -4.16 11.43 -16.85
C THR A 71 -3.17 12.57 -16.80
N ASN A 72 -3.64 13.81 -16.59
CA ASN A 72 -2.86 15.03 -16.75
C ASN A 72 -2.77 15.85 -15.46
N GLU A 73 -2.90 15.18 -14.32
CA GLU A 73 -2.85 15.81 -13.00
C GLU A 73 -1.75 15.17 -12.17
N SER A 74 -1.04 16.00 -11.41
CA SER A 74 -0.15 15.52 -10.37
C SER A 74 -0.97 14.94 -9.22
N TYR A 75 -0.40 13.97 -8.52
CA TYR A 75 -1.01 13.35 -7.35
C TYR A 75 0.03 13.06 -6.29
N THR A 76 -0.42 13.02 -5.04
CA THR A 76 0.36 12.58 -3.89
C THR A 76 -0.27 11.32 -3.31
N VAL A 77 0.56 10.36 -2.91
CA VAL A 77 0.13 9.12 -2.28
C VAL A 77 0.67 9.07 -0.86
N TRP A 78 -0.22 8.77 0.10
CA TRP A 78 0.12 8.43 1.47
C TRP A 78 -0.22 6.96 1.70
N TYR A 79 0.72 6.24 2.31
CA TYR A 79 0.55 4.86 2.74
C TYR A 79 0.52 4.83 4.27
N GLY A 80 -0.29 3.94 4.83
CA GLY A 80 -0.20 3.53 6.23
C GLY A 80 0.64 2.27 6.40
N GLU A 81 0.59 1.73 7.61
CA GLU A 81 1.40 0.59 8.04
C GLU A 81 0.80 -0.77 7.66
N ASP A 82 1.64 -1.81 7.70
CA ASP A 82 1.21 -3.21 7.59
C ASP A 82 0.12 -3.54 8.62
N GLN A 83 -0.92 -4.25 8.20
CA GLN A 83 -2.00 -4.67 9.09
C GLN A 83 -1.85 -6.12 9.58
N ARG A 84 -0.75 -6.81 9.23
CA ARG A 84 -0.42 -8.11 9.81
C ARG A 84 -0.29 -7.98 11.33
N LYS A 85 -0.90 -8.92 12.04
CA LYS A 85 -0.66 -9.07 13.48
C LYS A 85 0.79 -9.51 13.68
N VAL A 86 1.50 -8.79 14.55
CA VAL A 86 2.81 -9.23 15.03
C VAL A 86 2.55 -10.30 16.08
N GLU A 87 2.89 -11.54 15.75
CA GLU A 87 2.99 -12.61 16.75
C GLU A 87 4.38 -12.53 17.35
N ILE A 88 4.46 -12.02 18.58
CA ILE A 88 5.69 -12.05 19.35
C ILE A 88 5.69 -13.40 20.08
N GLU A 89 6.53 -14.33 19.62
CA GLU A 89 6.89 -15.47 20.46
C GLU A 89 7.76 -14.95 21.61
N VAL A 90 7.11 -14.62 22.72
CA VAL A 90 7.83 -14.35 23.96
C VAL A 90 8.32 -15.69 24.46
N LEU A 91 9.61 -15.97 24.25
CA LEU A 91 10.26 -17.11 24.88
C LEU A 91 10.21 -16.87 26.40
N GLU A 92 9.35 -17.61 27.11
CA GLU A 92 9.17 -17.53 28.57
C GLU A 92 10.52 -17.69 29.30
N GLU A 93 11.46 -18.42 28.69
CA GLU A 93 12.83 -18.61 29.16
C GLU A 93 13.61 -17.29 29.24
N SER A 94 13.35 -16.30 28.37
CA SER A 94 14.15 -15.06 28.28
C SER A 94 13.82 -13.99 29.32
N ILE A 95 12.57 -13.97 29.82
CA ILE A 95 12.06 -12.94 30.75
C ILE A 95 12.16 -13.35 32.21
N LEU A 96 12.29 -14.65 32.50
CA LEU A 96 12.36 -15.17 33.87
C LEU A 96 13.76 -15.72 34.24
N GLU A 97 14.62 -16.09 33.30
CA GLU A 97 15.97 -16.59 33.64
C GLU A 97 16.97 -15.47 33.97
N ASN A 98 16.68 -14.21 33.62
CA ASN A 98 17.61 -13.09 33.82
C ASN A 98 17.14 -12.08 34.89
N PHE A 99 16.08 -12.40 35.64
CA PHE A 99 15.67 -11.61 36.80
C PHE A 99 16.17 -12.31 38.05
N THR A 100 17.33 -11.88 38.52
CA THR A 100 17.91 -12.34 39.78
C THR A 100 17.40 -11.49 40.93
N ASP A 101 17.55 -11.99 42.17
CA ASP A 101 17.28 -11.21 43.38
C ASP A 101 18.06 -9.86 43.39
N GLN A 102 19.21 -9.82 42.70
CA GLN A 102 20.02 -8.60 42.56
C GLN A 102 19.38 -7.58 41.61
N ASP A 103 18.72 -8.05 40.54
CA ASP A 103 18.02 -7.19 39.59
C ASP A 103 16.75 -6.58 40.21
N GLU A 104 16.06 -7.33 41.09
CA GLU A 104 14.94 -6.79 41.88
C GLU A 104 15.42 -5.66 42.81
N ILE A 105 16.56 -5.84 43.47
CA ILE A 105 17.16 -4.81 44.35
C ILE A 105 17.53 -3.56 43.54
N GLU A 106 18.14 -3.73 42.36
CA GLU A 106 18.52 -2.61 41.49
C GLU A 106 17.30 -1.83 40.98
N LEU A 107 16.22 -2.52 40.60
CA LEU A 107 14.97 -1.86 40.24
C LEU A 107 14.33 -1.10 41.40
N ASP A 108 14.33 -1.68 42.61
CA ASP A 108 13.83 -1.02 43.81
C ASP A 108 14.63 0.25 44.16
N GLU A 109 15.95 0.23 43.96
CA GLU A 109 16.81 1.41 44.14
C GLU A 109 16.56 2.48 43.07
N LEU A 110 16.38 2.08 41.81
CA LEU A 110 16.05 3.02 40.73
C LEU A 110 14.68 3.68 40.93
N LEU A 111 13.67 2.92 41.35
CA LEU A 111 12.33 3.45 41.67
C LEU A 111 12.36 4.40 42.87
N LYS A 112 13.11 4.07 43.93
CA LYS A 112 13.27 4.97 45.09
C LYS A 112 13.93 6.29 44.73
N ASN A 113 14.86 6.28 43.78
CA ASN A 113 15.60 7.48 43.39
C ASN A 113 14.84 8.30 42.34
N TRP A 114 13.93 7.69 41.58
CA TRP A 114 13.10 8.37 40.58
C TRP A 114 12.04 9.30 41.21
N ASP A 115 11.52 8.95 42.38
CA ASP A 115 10.59 9.79 43.16
C ASP A 115 11.28 10.99 43.85
N VAL A 116 12.61 11.04 43.87
CA VAL A 116 13.38 12.12 44.53
C VAL A 116 13.79 13.22 43.54
N GLU A 117 13.80 12.93 42.24
CA GLU A 117 14.19 13.88 41.19
C GLU A 117 13.01 14.50 40.40
N ASN A 118 11.76 14.17 40.73
CA ASN A 118 10.53 14.76 40.14
C ASN A 118 9.61 15.43 41.17
#